data_AF-A0A258XBD7-F1
#
_entry.id   AF-A0A258XBD7-F1
#
_cell.length_a   1.000
_cell.length_b   1.000
_cell.length_c   1.000
_cell.angle_alpha   90.00
_cell.angle_beta   90.00
_cell.angle_gamma   90.00
#
_symmetry.space_group_name_H-M   'P 1'
#
loop_
_entity.id
_entity.type
_entity.pdbx_description
1 polymer ?
#
loop_
_entity_poly.entity_id
_entity_poly.type
_entity_poly.pdbx_seq_one_letter_code
_entity_poly.pdbx_strand_id
1 'polypeptide(L)'
;MSRMNILGRTIAIGLFGLIAGAAMARPQSGPVAEPMDASRYVFQRVVYQNSGGYPDDKSYAQRLLRNIGAHVAATDGKVEIRVVSFAAGAKLFLMAKEDADLAKGLDGLRVKGVKFLICNNTLKGLKLQPT
;
A
#
# COMPACT_ATOMS: atom_id res chain seq x y z
N MET A 1 -22.71 -70.15 19.57
CA MET A 1 -22.17 -69.34 18.44
C MET A 1 -22.24 -67.87 18.81
N SER A 2 -21.09 -67.19 18.63
CA SER A 2 -20.83 -65.74 18.53
C SER A 2 -21.29 -64.78 19.62
N ARG A 3 -20.31 -64.06 20.16
CA ARG A 3 -20.32 -63.30 21.40
C ARG A 3 -20.88 -61.89 21.23
N MET A 4 -21.65 -61.54 22.25
CA MET A 4 -22.29 -60.26 22.54
C MET A 4 -21.26 -59.24 23.06
N ASN A 5 -21.41 -57.98 22.62
CA ASN A 5 -20.84 -56.78 23.23
C ASN A 5 -20.99 -56.78 24.75
N ILE A 6 -19.93 -56.40 25.49
CA ILE A 6 -19.96 -55.68 26.77
C ILE A 6 -18.51 -55.25 27.10
N LEU A 7 -18.42 -54.12 27.80
CA LEU A 7 -17.25 -53.54 28.48
C LEU A 7 -16.42 -52.51 27.70
N GLY A 8 -17.01 -51.32 27.60
CA GLY A 8 -16.30 -50.09 27.29
C GLY A 8 -15.44 -49.61 28.48
N ARG A 9 -14.15 -49.45 28.17
CA ARG A 9 -13.26 -48.35 28.58
C ARG A 9 -12.91 -48.25 30.06
N THR A 10 -12.03 -49.14 30.50
CA THR A 10 -11.07 -48.85 31.59
C THR A 10 -9.92 -48.00 31.04
N ILE A 11 -9.60 -46.93 31.76
CA ILE A 11 -8.50 -45.99 31.52
C ILE A 11 -7.17 -46.76 31.51
N ALA A 12 -6.42 -46.65 30.42
CA ALA A 12 -5.00 -46.94 30.39
C ALA A 12 -4.28 -45.79 29.69
N ILE A 13 -3.60 -45.00 30.50
CA ILE A 13 -2.65 -43.95 30.11
C ILE A 13 -1.55 -44.65 29.31
N GLY A 14 -1.67 -44.59 27.99
CA GLY A 14 -0.74 -45.18 27.03
C GLY A 14 0.19 -44.12 26.49
N LEU A 15 1.38 -44.05 27.08
CA LEU A 15 2.59 -43.43 26.56
C LEU A 15 2.84 -43.90 25.12
N PHE A 16 2.59 -43.06 24.12
CA PHE A 16 2.98 -43.35 22.74
C PHE A 16 3.56 -42.12 22.05
N GLY A 17 4.90 -42.08 22.04
CA GLY A 17 5.70 -41.62 20.91
C GLY A 17 5.60 -40.14 20.55
N LEU A 18 6.38 -39.31 21.25
CA LEU A 18 7.00 -38.13 20.62
C LEU A 18 7.92 -38.64 19.50
N ILE A 19 7.43 -38.67 18.26
CA ILE A 19 8.31 -38.67 17.09
C ILE A 19 8.67 -37.21 16.86
N ALA A 20 9.64 -36.72 17.62
CA ALA A 20 10.26 -35.43 17.40
C ALA A 20 11.05 -35.49 16.09
N GLY A 21 10.36 -35.29 14.97
CA GLY A 21 11.00 -34.90 13.72
C GLY A 21 11.61 -33.52 13.92
N ALA A 22 12.84 -33.47 14.40
CA ALA A 22 13.65 -32.26 14.42
C ALA A 22 14.00 -31.91 12.97
N ALA A 23 13.06 -31.26 12.28
CA ALA A 23 13.39 -30.47 11.10
C ALA A 23 14.28 -29.33 11.58
N MET A 24 15.60 -29.58 11.58
CA MET A 24 16.62 -28.56 11.78
C MET A 24 16.35 -27.45 10.77
N ALA A 25 15.86 -26.31 11.26
CA ALA A 25 15.75 -25.10 10.47
C ALA A 25 17.15 -24.75 9.98
N ARG A 26 17.47 -25.09 8.73
CA ARG A 26 18.69 -24.62 8.08
C ARG A 26 18.61 -23.10 8.05
N PRO A 27 19.61 -22.37 8.56
CA PRO A 27 19.66 -20.94 8.34
C PRO A 27 19.69 -20.71 6.83
N GLN A 28 18.61 -20.15 6.29
CA GLN A 28 18.61 -19.67 4.92
C GLN A 28 19.52 -18.44 4.92
N SER A 29 20.80 -18.65 4.60
CA SER A 29 21.70 -17.59 4.16
C SER A 29 21.26 -17.16 2.75
N GLY A 30 20.09 -16.50 2.70
CA GLY A 30 19.67 -15.74 1.54
C GLY A 30 20.59 -14.53 1.34
N PRO A 31 20.64 -13.96 0.14
CA PRO A 31 21.41 -12.74 -0.09
C PRO A 31 21.00 -11.68 0.95
N VAL A 32 21.99 -11.23 1.72
CA VAL A 32 21.82 -10.09 2.62
C VAL A 32 21.56 -8.89 1.71
N ALA A 33 20.47 -8.18 1.93
CA ALA A 33 20.16 -7.00 1.14
C ALA A 33 21.34 -6.03 1.21
N GLU A 34 21.94 -5.72 0.05
CA GLU A 34 23.00 -4.71 -0.03
C GLU A 34 22.50 -3.40 0.58
N PRO A 35 23.31 -2.73 1.42
CA PRO A 35 22.91 -1.46 2.00
C PRO A 35 22.57 -0.48 0.88
N MET A 36 21.43 0.18 1.00
CA MET A 36 20.98 1.12 -0.01
C MET A 36 21.95 2.32 -0.02
N ASP A 37 22.73 2.43 -1.09
CA ASP A 37 23.62 3.58 -1.29
C ASP A 37 22.81 4.89 -1.30
N ALA A 38 22.90 5.64 -0.20
CA ALA A 38 22.20 6.90 0.01
C ALA A 38 22.68 8.01 -0.93
N SER A 39 23.86 7.85 -1.57
CA SER A 39 24.36 8.79 -2.58
C SER A 39 23.50 8.79 -3.85
N ARG A 40 22.64 7.78 -4.04
CA ARG A 40 21.66 7.72 -5.14
C ARG A 40 20.46 8.65 -4.93
N TYR A 41 20.34 9.28 -3.76
CA TYR A 41 19.33 10.27 -3.42
C TYR A 41 19.87 11.71 -3.47
N VAL A 42 20.79 11.99 -4.40
CA VAL A 42 20.93 13.31 -4.99
C VAL A 42 19.57 13.72 -5.59
N PHE A 43 19.29 15.01 -5.77
CA PHE A 43 17.95 15.50 -6.09
C PHE A 43 17.15 14.68 -7.14
N GLN A 44 15.90 14.35 -6.82
CA GLN A 44 15.06 13.48 -7.67
C GLN A 44 13.99 14.26 -8.45
N ARG A 45 13.62 13.78 -9.63
CA ARG A 45 12.48 14.26 -10.43
C ARG A 45 11.52 13.10 -10.67
N VAL A 46 10.31 13.20 -10.13
CA VAL A 46 9.38 12.06 -10.08
C VAL A 46 8.01 12.44 -10.63
N VAL A 47 7.45 11.55 -11.43
CA VAL A 47 6.07 11.65 -11.91
C VAL A 47 5.24 10.53 -11.30
N TYR A 48 4.19 10.88 -10.57
CA TYR A 48 3.15 9.95 -10.16
C TYR A 48 2.03 9.97 -11.19
N GLN A 49 1.64 8.79 -11.67
CA GLN A 49 0.44 8.62 -12.48
C GLN A 49 -0.74 8.31 -11.57
N ASN A 50 -1.83 9.02 -11.75
CA ASN A 50 -3.08 8.81 -11.03
C ASN A 50 -4.21 8.59 -12.04
N SER A 51 -4.60 7.33 -12.23
CA SER A 51 -5.71 6.93 -13.09
C SER A 51 -7.01 6.63 -12.33
N GLY A 52 -7.00 6.71 -10.99
CA GLY A 52 -8.09 6.23 -10.13
C GLY A 52 -7.86 4.80 -9.62
N GLY A 53 -8.73 4.36 -8.72
CA GLY A 53 -8.51 3.19 -7.86
C GLY A 53 -9.67 2.20 -7.80
N TYR A 54 -10.51 2.14 -8.83
CA TYR A 54 -11.68 1.25 -8.88
C TYR A 54 -11.38 -0.15 -8.32
N PRO A 55 -12.27 -0.71 -7.47
CA PRO A 55 -13.58 -0.16 -7.07
C PRO A 55 -13.54 0.87 -5.93
N ASP A 56 -12.37 1.17 -5.35
CA ASP A 56 -12.24 2.01 -4.15
C ASP A 56 -11.35 3.24 -4.40
N ASP A 57 -11.93 4.23 -5.07
CA ASP A 57 -11.26 5.48 -5.44
C ASP A 57 -10.79 6.28 -4.21
N LYS A 58 -11.55 6.25 -3.11
CA LYS A 58 -11.23 7.01 -1.89
C LYS A 58 -10.03 6.42 -1.17
N SER A 59 -10.02 5.11 -0.91
CA SER A 59 -8.89 4.47 -0.24
C SER A 59 -7.63 4.54 -1.11
N TYR A 60 -7.77 4.43 -2.44
CA TYR A 60 -6.66 4.67 -3.35
C TYR A 60 -6.11 6.10 -3.24
N ALA A 61 -6.97 7.11 -3.26
CA ALA A 61 -6.59 8.51 -3.11
C ALA A 61 -5.80 8.76 -1.81
N GLN A 62 -6.31 8.27 -0.67
CA GLN A 62 -5.61 8.39 0.62
C GLN A 62 -4.23 7.73 0.58
N ARG A 63 -4.13 6.56 -0.05
CA ARG A 63 -2.86 5.82 -0.18
C ARG A 63 -1.86 6.56 -1.07
N LEU A 64 -2.33 7.13 -2.18
CA LEU A 64 -1.52 7.95 -3.08
C LEU A 64 -0.93 9.16 -2.34
N LEU A 65 -1.77 9.94 -1.64
CA LEU A 65 -1.33 11.12 -0.90
C LEU A 65 -0.32 10.76 0.20
N ARG A 66 -0.60 9.68 0.95
CA ARG A 66 0.31 9.18 1.98
C ARG A 66 1.67 8.77 1.40
N ASN A 67 1.68 8.04 0.29
CA ASN A 67 2.92 7.58 -0.34
C ASN A 67 3.76 8.74 -0.88
N ILE A 68 3.13 9.76 -1.48
CA ILE A 68 3.84 10.97 -1.91
C ILE A 68 4.43 11.70 -0.70
N GLY A 69 3.66 11.84 0.39
CA GLY A 69 4.14 12.46 1.62
C GLY A 69 5.35 11.74 2.23
N ALA A 70 5.33 10.40 2.23
CA ALA A 70 6.46 9.58 2.65
C ALA A 70 7.68 9.75 1.74
N HIS A 71 7.48 9.86 0.42
CA HIS A 71 8.57 10.08 -0.53
C HIS A 71 9.24 11.45 -0.32
N VAL A 72 8.46 12.52 -0.12
CA VAL A 72 9.00 13.83 0.21
C VAL A 72 9.80 13.79 1.51
N ALA A 73 9.32 13.07 2.53
CA ALA A 73 10.02 12.94 3.81
C ALA A 73 11.32 12.13 3.68
N ALA A 74 11.29 11.00 2.97
CA ALA A 74 12.46 10.13 2.79
C ALA A 74 13.59 10.77 1.97
N THR A 75 13.30 11.86 1.26
CA THR A 75 14.27 12.59 0.43
C THR A 75 14.71 13.89 1.09
N ASP A 76 14.28 14.18 2.32
CA ASP A 76 14.50 15.47 2.99
C ASP A 76 14.09 16.67 2.12
N GLY A 77 13.02 16.52 1.33
CA GLY A 77 12.57 17.54 0.38
C GLY A 77 13.43 17.71 -0.87
N LYS A 78 14.48 16.92 -1.08
CA LYS A 78 15.34 16.94 -2.29
C LYS A 78 14.66 16.22 -3.47
N VAL A 79 13.41 16.57 -3.75
CA VAL A 79 12.61 15.96 -4.82
C VAL A 79 11.63 16.95 -5.43
N GLU A 80 11.52 16.92 -6.77
CA GLU A 80 10.42 17.54 -7.50
C GLU A 80 9.40 16.45 -7.85
N ILE A 81 8.16 16.59 -7.37
CA ILE A 81 7.07 15.65 -7.67
C ILE A 81 5.98 16.32 -8.50
N ARG A 82 5.59 15.66 -9.58
CA ARG A 82 4.39 15.99 -10.36
C ARG A 82 3.43 14.81 -10.36
N VAL A 83 2.17 15.06 -10.01
CA VAL A 83 1.10 14.06 -10.03
C VAL A 83 0.22 14.34 -11.24
N VAL A 84 0.26 13.46 -12.24
CA VAL A 84 -0.58 13.57 -13.44
C VAL A 84 -1.84 12.75 -13.25
N SER A 85 -2.97 13.43 -13.11
CA SER A 85 -4.28 12.83 -12.88
C SER A 85 -5.09 12.78 -14.17
N PHE A 86 -5.56 11.59 -14.54
CA PHE A 86 -6.35 11.32 -15.73
C PHE A 86 -7.39 10.24 -15.44
N ALA A 87 -8.33 10.03 -16.38
CA ALA A 87 -9.45 9.10 -16.19
C ALA A 87 -10.19 9.33 -14.85
N ALA A 88 -10.47 8.27 -14.09
CA ALA A 88 -11.11 8.38 -12.77
C ALA A 88 -10.25 9.10 -11.73
N GLY A 89 -8.93 9.16 -11.93
CA GLY A 89 -8.00 9.86 -11.03
C GLY A 89 -8.27 11.35 -10.91
N ALA A 90 -8.88 11.98 -11.93
CA ALA A 90 -9.32 13.37 -11.86
C ALA A 90 -10.43 13.60 -10.81
N LYS A 91 -11.18 12.56 -10.41
CA LYS A 91 -12.23 12.66 -9.39
C LYS A 91 -11.67 12.87 -7.98
N LEU A 92 -10.36 12.65 -7.76
CA LEU A 92 -9.69 13.00 -6.50
C LEU A 92 -10.02 14.42 -6.04
N PHE A 93 -9.99 15.39 -6.97
CA PHE A 93 -10.23 16.79 -6.64
C PHE A 93 -11.69 17.10 -6.35
N LEU A 94 -12.62 16.27 -6.84
CA LEU A 94 -14.04 16.37 -6.50
C LEU A 94 -14.30 15.79 -5.12
N MET A 95 -13.76 14.60 -4.83
CA MET A 95 -13.87 13.99 -3.50
C MET A 95 -13.27 14.90 -2.42
N ALA A 96 -12.16 15.59 -2.71
CA ALA A 96 -11.56 16.54 -1.77
C ALA A 96 -12.43 17.78 -1.48
N LYS A 97 -13.46 18.08 -2.28
CA LYS A 97 -14.42 19.15 -1.93
C LYS A 97 -15.37 18.72 -0.81
N GLU A 98 -15.57 17.41 -0.66
CA GLU A 98 -16.53 16.82 0.27
C GLU A 98 -15.84 16.14 1.47
N ASP A 99 -14.53 15.87 1.36
CA ASP A 99 -13.74 15.16 2.36
C ASP A 99 -12.57 16.02 2.86
N ALA A 100 -12.65 16.45 4.12
CA ALA A 100 -11.67 17.33 4.74
C ALA A 100 -10.28 16.69 4.88
N ASP A 101 -10.18 15.37 5.01
CA ASP A 101 -8.90 14.68 5.12
C ASP A 101 -8.19 14.62 3.76
N LEU A 102 -8.93 14.38 2.68
CA LEU A 102 -8.40 14.47 1.31
C LEU A 102 -7.99 15.91 0.97
N ALA A 103 -8.79 16.91 1.34
CA ALA A 103 -8.44 18.32 1.17
C ALA A 103 -7.13 18.66 1.88
N LYS A 104 -7.05 18.33 3.18
CA LYS A 104 -5.86 18.55 4.01
C LYS A 104 -4.63 17.83 3.44
N GLY A 105 -4.80 16.61 2.95
CA GLY A 105 -3.71 15.85 2.32
C GLY A 105 -3.19 16.49 1.04
N LEU A 106 -4.09 16.94 0.16
CA LEU A 106 -3.72 17.67 -1.06
C LEU A 106 -2.99 18.98 -0.74
N ASP A 107 -3.55 19.79 0.15
CA ASP A 107 -2.97 21.09 0.50
C ASP A 107 -1.63 20.95 1.21
N GLY A 108 -1.52 19.97 2.12
CA GLY A 108 -0.26 19.64 2.76
C GLY A 108 0.84 19.24 1.79
N LEU A 109 0.51 18.56 0.68
CA LEU A 109 1.47 18.21 -0.36
C LEU A 109 1.79 19.41 -1.27
N ARG A 110 0.81 20.27 -1.58
CA ARG A 110 1.02 21.51 -2.34
C ARG A 110 1.99 22.45 -1.64
N VAL A 111 1.83 22.64 -0.32
CA VAL A 111 2.75 23.44 0.50
C VAL A 111 4.18 22.89 0.46
N LYS A 112 4.33 21.56 0.34
CA LYS A 112 5.63 20.89 0.17
C LYS A 112 6.17 20.91 -1.27
N GLY A 113 5.54 21.66 -2.17
CA GLY A 113 6.00 21.84 -3.55
C GLY A 113 5.53 20.77 -4.55
N VAL A 114 4.67 19.83 -4.15
CA VAL A 114 4.09 18.83 -5.06
C VAL A 114 3.11 19.51 -6.01
N LYS A 115 3.27 19.27 -7.31
CA LYS A 115 2.38 19.83 -8.35
C LYS A 115 1.36 18.80 -8.80
N PHE A 116 0.08 19.13 -8.67
CA PHE A 116 -1.02 18.32 -9.20
C PHE A 116 -1.44 18.84 -10.57
N LEU A 117 -1.35 17.97 -11.58
CA LEU A 117 -1.69 18.27 -12.96
C LEU A 117 -2.91 17.42 -13.35
N ILE A 118 -3.86 18.01 -14.07
CA ILE A 118 -5.07 17.32 -14.51
C ILE A 118 -5.08 17.27 -16.03
N CYS A 119 -5.33 16.09 -16.59
CA CYS A 119 -5.47 15.92 -18.04
C CYS A 119 -6.65 16.74 -18.57
N ASN A 120 -6.38 17.69 -19.46
CA ASN A 120 -7.39 18.55 -20.07
C ASN A 120 -8.46 17.74 -20.83
N ASN A 121 -8.07 16.67 -21.53
CA ASN A 121 -9.02 15.81 -22.22
C ASN A 121 -9.94 15.08 -21.24
N THR A 122 -9.43 14.67 -20.08
CA THR A 122 -10.25 14.08 -19.01
C THR A 122 -11.25 15.10 -18.46
N LEU A 123 -10.82 16.35 -18.21
CA LEU A 123 -11.75 17.41 -17.77
C LEU A 123 -12.89 17.60 -18.76
N LYS A 124 -12.58 17.73 -20.05
CA LYS A 124 -13.58 17.85 -21.12
C LYS A 124 -14.50 16.64 -21.19
N GLY A 125 -13.94 15.42 -21.16
CA GLY A 125 -14.70 14.18 -21.22
C GLY A 125 -15.64 13.97 -20.02
N LEU A 126 -15.25 14.45 -18.84
CA LEU A 126 -16.07 14.39 -17.62
C LEU A 126 -16.92 15.64 -17.41
N LYS A 127 -16.88 16.62 -18.32
CA LYS A 127 -17.59 17.91 -18.21
C LYS A 127 -17.25 18.67 -16.92
N LEU A 128 -15.99 18.62 -16.51
CA LEU A 128 -15.49 19.29 -15.31
C LEU A 128 -14.77 20.59 -15.67
N GLN A 129 -14.85 21.58 -14.78
CA GLN A 129 -14.13 22.85 -14.90
C GLN A 129 -13.11 22.97 -13.76
N PRO A 130 -11.89 23.48 -14.03
CA PRO A 130 -10.98 23.92 -12.98
C PRO A 130 -11.63 25.08 -12.23
N THR A 131 -11.75 24.95 -10.92
CA THR A 131 -12.24 25.99 -10.01
C THR A 131 -11.21 26.24 -8.94
#